data_AF-A0A9D0XNE2-F1
#
_entry.id   AF-A0A9D0XNE2-F1
#
_cell.length_a   1.000
_cell.length_b   1.000
_cell.length_c   1.000
_cell.angle_alpha   90.00
_cell.angle_beta   90.00
_cell.angle_gamma   90.00
#
_symmetry.space_group_name_H-M   'P 1'
#
loop_
_entity.id
_entity.type
_entity.pdbx_description
1 polymer ?
#
loop_
_entity_poly.entity_id
_entity_poly.type
_entity_poly.pdbx_seq_one_letter_code
_entity_poly.pdbx_strand_id
1 'polypeptide(L)'
;MEQRYIWHPRPINIWVAINPCNRLQAYVLEQLRRRLEGHGCHFVPIPQEETPLGDRVRLAIGFGLRLREEVRPTTVYGRLPKPRGTVLMITTVPNLPDENLFHLARGQLLRKASHIGIVVEGAPDGTEVRRALWGSMAGNYRLLEGDEAEIFDNLALRILAHAGAEKVNLHEGDEEADFSWEEWAASPVHRDIAEAARALGAAGLIEDAVPLEKYGSGEQVREVLGFLNRAALGEGMRSQLDPDLRVMGVTTTGGGKVNVSPDPADGHVVPIAQLTWRGYVRAIPRGCPVSYRAPSVEAHENGLVYLAGALINAGVVDGFDSFLNFLRDHFSRHDRIDILPEGMEPKALAVEHFHRQPKAGGIREPGRVEVVHPDHERFPEVDFPCGVREAELHLLSALFQAESFRTRGQLDKILIAILPGHGCVALYGGPRRELIDFLVNHIEWEEVRRV
;
A
#
# COMPACT_ATOMS: atom_id res chain seq x y z
N MET A 1 24.40 17.03 -12.89
CA MET A 1 24.54 15.82 -12.07
C MET A 1 23.15 15.42 -11.66
N GLU A 2 22.67 14.27 -12.15
CA GLU A 2 21.39 13.73 -11.68
C GLU A 2 21.53 13.35 -10.20
N GLN A 3 20.64 13.84 -9.35
CA GLN A 3 20.60 13.44 -7.95
C GLN A 3 19.97 12.06 -7.86
N ARG A 4 20.79 11.06 -7.51
CA ARG A 4 20.33 9.71 -7.18
C ARG A 4 19.28 9.79 -6.06
N TYR A 5 18.08 9.27 -6.28
CA TYR A 5 17.07 9.19 -5.23
C TYR A 5 17.46 8.15 -4.18
N ILE A 6 17.50 8.57 -2.91
CA ILE A 6 17.65 7.72 -1.72
C ILE A 6 16.53 8.12 -0.78
N TRP A 7 15.78 7.12 -0.28
CA TRP A 7 14.73 7.37 0.68
C TRP A 7 15.34 7.75 2.03
N HIS A 8 14.77 8.79 2.64
CA HIS A 8 15.12 9.21 4.00
C HIS A 8 13.84 9.32 4.83
N PRO A 9 13.87 8.89 6.11
CA PRO A 9 12.74 9.08 7.01
C PRO A 9 12.37 10.56 7.11
N ARG A 10 11.08 10.87 6.98
CA ARG A 10 10.58 12.23 7.14
C ARG A 10 10.27 12.50 8.63
N PRO A 11 10.85 13.55 9.23
CA PRO A 11 10.51 13.91 10.61
C PRO A 11 9.05 14.35 10.73
N ILE A 12 8.43 14.01 11.86
CA ILE A 12 7.01 14.28 12.12
C ILE A 12 6.72 14.74 13.56
N ASN A 13 5.56 15.36 13.76
CA ASN A 13 5.02 15.64 15.08
C ASN A 13 4.28 14.42 15.63
N ILE A 14 4.59 14.09 16.88
CA ILE A 14 4.13 12.88 17.58
C ILE A 14 3.45 13.29 18.89
N TRP A 15 2.28 12.72 19.16
CA TRP A 15 1.55 12.93 20.41
C TRP A 15 1.32 11.60 21.13
N VAL A 16 1.57 11.57 22.44
CA VAL A 16 1.26 10.42 23.29
C VAL A 16 -0.18 10.58 23.79
N ALA A 17 -1.10 9.86 23.17
CA ALA A 17 -2.54 9.97 23.39
C ALA A 17 -3.05 9.21 24.62
N ILE A 18 -2.46 8.05 24.87
CA ILE A 18 -2.69 7.21 26.05
C ILE A 18 -1.32 6.94 26.63
N ASN A 19 -1.12 7.25 27.91
CA ASN A 19 0.17 7.09 28.58
C ASN A 19 0.49 5.61 28.89
N PRO A 20 1.78 5.26 29.03
CA PRO A 20 2.19 3.97 29.56
C PRO A 20 1.50 3.62 30.89
N CYS A 21 1.11 2.36 31.07
CA CYS A 21 0.49 1.86 32.30
C CYS A 21 1.41 0.96 33.14
N ASN A 22 2.58 0.59 32.63
CA ASN A 22 3.58 -0.22 33.33
C ASN A 22 5.00 0.20 32.96
N ARG A 23 5.99 -0.33 33.69
CA ARG A 23 7.39 0.06 33.56
C ARG A 23 7.96 -0.31 32.18
N LEU A 24 7.58 -1.46 31.64
CA LEU A 24 8.01 -1.89 30.30
C LEU A 24 7.49 -0.95 29.21
N GLN A 25 6.23 -0.52 29.27
CA GLN A 25 5.68 0.44 28.31
C GLN A 25 6.36 1.80 28.39
N ALA A 26 6.68 2.26 29.60
CA ALA A 26 7.41 3.51 29.80
C ALA A 26 8.82 3.41 29.20
N TYR A 27 9.49 2.26 29.38
CA TYR A 27 10.78 1.98 28.76
C TYR A 27 10.68 1.96 27.22
N VAL A 28 9.68 1.28 26.65
CA VAL A 28 9.44 1.24 25.20
C VAL A 28 9.22 2.65 24.64
N LEU A 29 8.41 3.47 25.32
CA LEU A 29 8.19 4.87 24.91
C LEU A 29 9.50 5.66 24.88
N GLU A 30 10.32 5.53 25.92
CA GLU A 30 11.60 6.23 26.03
C GLU A 30 12.57 5.79 24.92
N GLN A 31 12.68 4.50 24.66
CA GLN A 31 13.55 3.96 23.61
C GLN A 31 13.13 4.38 22.20
N LEU A 32 11.83 4.38 21.92
CA LEU A 32 11.28 4.87 20.65
C LEU A 32 11.45 6.38 20.53
N ARG A 33 11.16 7.14 21.60
CA ARG A 33 11.31 8.60 21.61
C ARG A 33 12.72 9.00 21.23
N ARG A 34 13.74 8.45 21.88
CA ARG A 34 15.16 8.77 21.61
C ARG A 34 15.52 8.61 20.13
N ARG A 35 15.07 7.52 19.50
CA ARG A 35 15.36 7.24 18.08
C ARG A 35 14.58 8.15 17.14
N LEU A 36 13.29 8.35 17.41
CA LEU A 36 12.43 9.21 16.60
C LEU A 36 12.90 10.67 16.67
N GLU A 37 13.28 11.17 17.85
CA GLU A 37 13.90 12.49 18.02
C GLU A 37 15.29 12.55 17.37
N GLY A 38 16.06 11.46 17.37
CA GLY A 38 17.30 11.33 16.60
C GLY A 38 17.11 11.46 15.08
N HIS A 39 15.92 11.15 14.57
CA HIS A 39 15.49 11.42 13.20
C HIS A 39 14.81 12.80 13.02
N GLY A 40 14.86 13.67 14.03
CA GLY A 40 14.31 15.02 13.99
C GLY A 40 12.79 15.12 14.25
N CYS A 41 12.14 14.06 14.76
CA CYS A 41 10.73 14.13 15.15
C CYS A 41 10.54 14.96 16.42
N HIS A 42 9.34 15.53 16.59
CA HIS A 42 8.99 16.32 17.76
C HIS A 42 7.85 15.67 18.54
N PHE A 43 8.06 15.39 19.82
CA PHE A 43 6.98 14.99 20.73
C PHE A 43 6.29 16.22 21.30
N VAL A 44 5.01 16.37 20.98
CA VAL A 44 4.18 17.50 21.45
C VAL A 44 3.24 17.08 22.58
N PRO A 45 3.06 17.90 23.63
CA PRO A 45 2.11 17.62 24.71
C PRO A 45 0.64 17.67 24.26
N ILE A 46 0.28 18.47 23.25
CA ILE A 46 -1.08 18.54 22.71
C ILE A 46 -1.11 18.38 21.17
N PRO A 47 -2.19 17.81 20.59
CA PRO A 47 -2.24 17.54 19.15
C PRO A 47 -2.20 18.75 18.22
N GLN A 48 -2.53 19.94 18.74
CA GLN A 48 -2.64 21.20 17.99
C GLN A 48 -1.39 22.09 18.15
N GLU A 49 -0.34 21.59 18.79
CA GLU A 49 0.87 22.37 19.01
C GLU A 49 1.62 22.63 17.71
N GLU A 50 2.00 23.89 17.53
CA GLU A 50 2.84 24.31 16.41
C GLU A 50 4.32 24.06 16.70
N THR A 51 5.00 23.52 15.71
CA THR A 51 6.43 23.18 15.75
C THR A 51 7.09 23.64 14.45
N PRO A 52 8.43 23.60 14.34
CA PRO A 52 9.11 23.83 13.07
C PRO A 52 8.71 22.87 11.94
N LEU A 53 8.14 21.70 12.26
CA LEU A 53 7.61 20.74 11.28
C LEU A 53 6.17 21.08 10.83
N GLY A 54 5.55 22.10 11.42
CA GLY A 54 4.16 22.51 11.24
C GLY A 54 3.31 22.30 12.49
N ASP A 55 2.00 22.52 12.33
CA ASP A 55 0.97 22.52 13.39
C ASP A 55 0.23 21.20 13.56
N ARG A 56 0.61 20.17 12.80
CA ARG A 56 -0.15 18.92 12.69
C ARG A 56 0.62 17.73 13.22
N VAL A 57 0.05 17.08 14.24
CA VAL A 57 0.44 15.72 14.60
C VAL A 57 0.15 14.75 13.46
N ARG A 58 1.20 14.01 13.06
CA ARG A 58 1.11 12.93 12.06
C ARG A 58 1.05 11.56 12.70
N LEU A 59 1.42 11.43 13.97
CA LEU A 59 1.37 10.17 14.72
C LEU A 59 0.81 10.38 16.12
N ALA A 60 -0.27 9.67 16.45
CA ALA A 60 -0.66 9.44 17.84
C ALA A 60 -0.15 8.06 18.30
N ILE A 61 0.50 8.03 19.46
CA ILE A 61 0.92 6.80 20.14
C ILE A 61 0.00 6.56 21.34
N GLY A 62 -0.53 5.35 21.46
CA GLY A 62 -1.26 4.92 22.66
C GLY A 62 -0.79 3.57 23.17
N PHE A 63 -1.03 3.32 24.46
CA PHE A 63 -0.70 2.05 25.11
C PHE A 63 -1.97 1.30 25.51
N GLY A 64 -2.07 0.05 25.06
CA GLY A 64 -3.11 -0.89 25.47
C GLY A 64 -2.69 -1.69 26.70
N LEU A 65 -3.66 -2.03 27.55
CA LEU A 65 -3.44 -2.81 28.78
C LEU A 65 -3.24 -4.30 28.47
N ARG A 66 -3.98 -4.86 27.49
CA ARG A 66 -4.02 -6.31 27.20
C ARG A 66 -4.34 -6.58 25.73
N LEU A 67 -3.94 -7.73 25.20
CA LEU A 67 -4.22 -8.14 23.80
C LEU A 67 -5.71 -8.21 23.41
N ARG A 68 -6.59 -8.52 24.37
CA ARG A 68 -8.04 -8.67 24.12
C ARG A 68 -8.85 -7.41 24.41
N GLU A 69 -8.21 -6.37 24.94
CA GLU A 69 -8.91 -5.10 25.21
C GLU A 69 -9.23 -4.40 23.89
N GLU A 70 -10.47 -3.91 23.80
CA GLU A 70 -10.92 -3.07 22.70
C GLU A 70 -10.81 -1.59 23.09
N VAL A 71 -10.16 -0.80 22.24
CA VAL A 71 -10.04 0.65 22.39
C VAL A 71 -10.91 1.29 21.33
N ARG A 72 -11.87 2.10 21.78
CA ARG A 72 -12.76 2.83 20.86
C ARG A 72 -11.97 3.83 20.03
N PRO A 73 -12.26 3.98 18.72
CA PRO A 73 -11.51 4.93 17.89
C PRO A 73 -11.64 6.38 18.36
N THR A 74 -12.73 6.75 19.05
CA THR A 74 -12.94 8.07 19.66
C THR A 74 -11.89 8.42 20.73
N THR A 75 -11.28 7.43 21.38
CA THR A 75 -10.30 7.63 22.45
C THR A 75 -8.99 8.24 21.94
N VAL A 76 -8.57 7.90 20.72
CA VAL A 76 -7.31 8.35 20.12
C VAL A 76 -7.54 9.02 18.78
N TYR A 77 -8.00 8.27 17.78
CA TYR A 77 -8.16 8.74 16.41
C TYR A 77 -9.15 9.92 16.30
N GLY A 78 -10.23 9.89 17.09
CA GLY A 78 -11.22 10.97 17.15
C GLY A 78 -10.66 12.31 17.66
N ARG A 79 -9.53 12.30 18.37
CA ARG A 79 -8.88 13.49 18.96
C ARG A 79 -7.79 14.10 18.08
N LEU A 80 -7.39 13.43 17.00
CA LEU A 80 -6.43 13.95 16.04
C LEU A 80 -7.02 15.11 15.22
N PRO A 81 -6.26 16.16 14.92
CA PRO A 81 -6.69 17.23 14.03
C PRO A 81 -6.94 16.68 12.61
N LYS A 82 -7.81 17.35 11.84
CA LYS A 82 -8.00 17.02 10.42
C LYS A 82 -6.94 17.75 9.57
N PRO A 83 -6.40 17.13 8.50
CA PRO A 83 -6.54 15.72 8.14
C PRO A 83 -5.85 14.82 9.18
N ARG A 84 -6.51 13.73 9.56
CA ARG A 84 -6.04 12.86 10.65
C ARG A 84 -4.75 12.15 10.26
N GLY A 85 -3.81 12.14 11.19
CA GLY A 85 -2.59 11.35 11.12
C GLY A 85 -2.82 9.86 11.40
N THR A 86 -1.71 9.15 11.54
CA THR A 86 -1.63 7.72 11.83
C THR A 86 -1.78 7.47 13.33
N VAL A 87 -2.33 6.31 13.69
CA VAL A 87 -2.45 5.86 15.09
C VAL A 87 -1.64 4.59 15.26
N LEU A 88 -0.70 4.63 16.19
CA LEU A 88 0.11 3.51 16.66
C LEU A 88 -0.36 3.08 18.05
N MET A 89 -0.65 1.79 18.20
CA MET A 89 -1.04 1.20 19.48
C MET A 89 -0.05 0.14 19.92
N ILE A 90 0.56 0.36 21.08
CA ILE A 90 1.58 -0.50 21.67
C ILE A 90 0.95 -1.32 22.79
N THR A 91 1.19 -2.62 22.85
CA THR A 91 0.75 -3.49 23.95
C THR A 91 1.91 -4.35 24.41
N THR A 92 2.08 -4.50 25.72
CA THR A 92 3.13 -5.34 26.29
C THR A 92 2.52 -6.65 26.78
N VAL A 93 3.25 -7.75 26.59
CA VAL A 93 2.87 -9.08 27.05
C VAL A 93 4.07 -9.78 27.69
N PRO A 94 3.84 -10.66 28.68
CA PRO A 94 4.92 -11.47 29.22
C PRO A 94 5.58 -12.34 28.16
N ASN A 95 4.79 -13.01 27.31
CA ASN A 95 5.27 -13.87 26.22
C ASN A 95 4.39 -13.67 24.98
N LEU A 96 5.00 -13.53 23.80
CA LEU A 96 4.29 -13.65 22.53
C LEU A 96 3.98 -15.12 22.23
N PRO A 97 2.82 -15.43 21.62
CA PRO A 97 2.57 -16.77 21.11
C PRO A 97 3.50 -17.04 19.91
N ASP A 98 3.97 -18.27 19.77
CA ASP A 98 4.89 -18.65 18.68
C ASP A 98 4.16 -18.92 17.35
N GLU A 99 2.84 -19.12 17.38
CA GLU A 99 2.00 -19.37 16.22
C GLU A 99 0.95 -18.27 16.01
N ASN A 100 0.40 -18.21 14.78
CA ASN A 100 -0.69 -17.29 14.41
C ASN A 100 -0.38 -15.79 14.56
N LEU A 101 0.90 -15.41 14.40
CA LEU A 101 1.37 -14.02 14.51
C LEU A 101 0.62 -13.06 13.56
N PHE A 102 0.25 -13.50 12.35
CA PHE A 102 -0.57 -12.73 11.43
C PHE A 102 -1.93 -12.35 12.06
N HIS A 103 -2.67 -13.34 12.57
CA HIS A 103 -3.96 -13.10 13.22
C HIS A 103 -3.81 -12.30 14.52
N LEU A 104 -2.69 -12.44 15.23
CA LEU A 104 -2.38 -11.60 16.38
C LEU A 104 -2.19 -10.13 15.99
N ALA A 105 -1.38 -9.84 14.96
CA ALA A 105 -1.16 -8.50 14.44
C ALA A 105 -2.47 -7.88 13.93
N ARG A 106 -3.26 -8.62 13.14
CA ARG A 106 -4.55 -8.17 12.63
C ARG A 106 -5.57 -7.93 13.75
N GLY A 107 -5.59 -8.83 14.73
CA GLY A 107 -6.37 -8.70 15.96
C GLY A 107 -6.03 -7.45 16.75
N GLN A 108 -4.74 -7.17 16.90
CA GLN A 108 -4.25 -5.98 17.57
C GLN A 108 -4.74 -4.70 16.86
N LEU A 109 -4.60 -4.63 15.53
CA LEU A 109 -5.00 -3.46 14.76
C LEU A 109 -6.49 -3.14 14.91
N LEU A 110 -7.35 -4.15 14.75
CA LEU A 110 -8.80 -3.98 14.88
C LEU A 110 -9.20 -3.64 16.32
N ARG A 111 -8.75 -4.42 17.30
CA ARG A 111 -9.14 -4.21 18.71
C ARG A 111 -8.65 -2.87 19.22
N LYS A 112 -7.50 -2.40 18.77
CA LYS A 112 -6.95 -1.10 19.19
C LYS A 112 -7.37 0.08 18.32
N ALA A 113 -8.22 -0.15 17.31
CA ALA A 113 -8.66 0.88 16.36
C ALA A 113 -7.48 1.70 15.79
N SER A 114 -6.45 1.00 15.32
CA SER A 114 -5.16 1.59 14.98
C SER A 114 -4.70 1.23 13.57
N HIS A 115 -3.88 2.10 12.99
CA HIS A 115 -3.26 1.86 11.68
C HIS A 115 -2.02 0.97 11.81
N ILE A 116 -1.34 1.08 12.94
CA ILE A 116 -0.14 0.35 13.28
C ILE A 116 -0.32 -0.25 14.67
N GLY A 117 0.08 -1.51 14.83
CA GLY A 117 0.13 -2.21 16.11
C GLY A 117 1.54 -2.68 16.41
N ILE A 118 1.98 -2.54 17.67
CA ILE A 118 3.20 -3.18 18.17
C ILE A 118 2.82 -4.01 19.40
N VAL A 119 3.19 -5.29 19.40
CA VAL A 119 3.12 -6.14 20.60
C VAL A 119 4.53 -6.44 21.07
N VAL A 120 4.89 -5.99 22.26
CA VAL A 120 6.23 -6.13 22.85
C VAL A 120 6.24 -7.24 23.89
N GLU A 121 7.23 -8.14 23.79
CA GLU A 121 7.46 -9.20 24.76
C GLU A 121 8.45 -8.77 25.85
N GLY A 122 8.02 -8.84 27.11
CA GLY A 122 8.87 -8.57 28.27
C GLY A 122 8.10 -8.59 29.59
N ALA A 123 8.82 -8.57 30.71
CA ALA A 123 8.22 -8.48 32.03
C ALA A 123 7.55 -7.10 32.24
N PRO A 124 6.28 -7.00 32.68
CA PRO A 124 5.59 -5.71 32.84
C PRO A 124 6.32 -4.70 33.74
N ASP A 125 7.00 -5.19 34.78
CA ASP A 125 7.77 -4.39 35.74
C ASP A 125 9.27 -4.29 35.37
N GLY A 126 9.66 -4.83 34.21
CA GLY A 126 11.01 -4.83 33.69
C GLY A 126 11.27 -3.72 32.67
N THR A 127 12.48 -3.77 32.10
CA THR A 127 12.95 -2.86 31.04
C THR A 127 13.68 -3.64 29.94
N GLU A 128 13.41 -4.94 29.83
CA GLU A 128 14.02 -5.82 28.83
C GLU A 128 12.95 -6.19 27.80
N VAL A 129 13.22 -5.86 26.54
CA VAL A 129 12.43 -6.29 25.38
C VAL A 129 13.12 -7.48 24.74
N ARG A 130 12.41 -8.62 24.71
CA ARG A 130 12.93 -9.86 24.10
C ARG A 130 12.59 -9.94 22.61
N ARG A 131 11.37 -9.56 22.26
CA ARG A 131 10.81 -9.62 20.89
C ARG A 131 9.76 -8.53 20.71
N ALA A 132 9.52 -8.12 19.47
CA ALA A 132 8.41 -7.25 19.13
C ALA A 132 7.70 -7.70 17.85
N LEU A 133 6.37 -7.78 17.87
CA LEU A 133 5.55 -8.02 16.69
C LEU A 133 5.01 -6.69 16.17
N TRP A 134 5.46 -6.29 14.99
CA TRP A 134 4.90 -5.21 14.19
C TRP A 134 3.70 -5.69 13.37
N GLY A 135 2.69 -4.82 13.21
CA GLY A 135 1.59 -5.02 12.28
C GLY A 135 1.06 -3.70 11.71
N SER A 136 0.59 -3.71 10.46
CA SER A 136 -0.05 -2.56 9.82
C SER A 136 -1.40 -2.92 9.19
N MET A 137 -2.28 -1.91 9.05
CA MET A 137 -3.60 -2.08 8.43
C MET A 137 -3.57 -2.52 6.95
N ALA A 138 -2.41 -2.48 6.29
CA ALA A 138 -2.23 -3.01 4.95
C ALA A 138 -2.12 -4.55 4.93
N GLY A 139 -2.14 -5.22 6.08
CA GLY A 139 -1.99 -6.68 6.18
C GLY A 139 -0.55 -7.12 6.45
N ASN A 140 0.36 -6.18 6.64
CA ASN A 140 1.79 -6.43 6.85
C ASN A 140 2.05 -6.78 8.32
N TYR A 141 2.95 -7.72 8.58
CA TYR A 141 3.42 -8.01 9.94
C TYR A 141 4.89 -8.47 9.93
N ARG A 142 5.59 -8.22 11.05
CA ARG A 142 6.96 -8.68 11.24
C ARG A 142 7.24 -8.98 12.70
N LEU A 143 7.79 -10.16 12.97
CA LEU A 143 8.43 -10.46 14.25
C LEU A 143 9.87 -9.95 14.20
N LEU A 144 10.22 -9.13 15.19
CA LEU A 144 11.56 -8.59 15.41
C LEU A 144 12.14 -9.32 16.63
N GLU A 145 13.29 -9.95 16.44
CA GLU A 145 14.01 -10.77 17.42
C GLU A 145 15.50 -10.44 17.30
N GLY A 146 16.28 -10.69 18.34
CA GLY A 146 17.73 -10.44 18.36
C GLY A 146 18.10 -9.32 19.32
N ASP A 147 19.04 -8.47 18.90
CA ASP A 147 19.53 -7.36 19.71
C ASP A 147 18.43 -6.31 19.95
N GLU A 148 18.30 -5.86 21.19
CA GLU A 148 17.25 -4.91 21.58
C GLU A 148 17.38 -3.57 20.85
N ALA A 149 18.61 -3.10 20.59
CA ALA A 149 18.81 -1.84 19.89
C ALA A 149 18.36 -1.96 18.42
N GLU A 150 18.68 -3.07 17.76
CA GLU A 150 18.22 -3.36 16.40
C GLU A 150 16.69 -3.46 16.30
N ILE A 151 16.03 -4.09 17.29
CA ILE A 151 14.56 -4.13 17.37
C ILE A 151 13.99 -2.70 17.36
N PHE A 152 14.51 -1.83 18.23
CA PHE A 152 13.99 -0.46 18.34
C PHE A 152 14.34 0.42 17.13
N ASP A 153 15.51 0.23 16.52
CA ASP A 153 15.89 0.92 15.27
C ASP A 153 14.93 0.54 14.14
N ASN A 154 14.62 -0.76 14.01
CA ASN A 154 13.67 -1.24 13.01
C ASN A 154 12.24 -0.72 13.26
N LEU A 155 11.79 -0.72 14.52
CA LEU A 155 10.49 -0.15 14.89
C LEU A 155 10.41 1.35 14.57
N ALA A 156 11.43 2.13 14.92
CA ALA A 156 11.45 3.56 14.62
C ALA A 156 11.40 3.82 13.11
N LEU A 157 12.17 3.05 12.34
CA LEU A 157 12.18 3.15 10.88
C LEU A 157 10.81 2.84 10.26
N ARG A 158 10.16 1.76 10.68
CA ARG A 158 8.80 1.38 10.21
C ARG A 158 7.75 2.40 10.63
N ILE A 159 7.85 2.95 11.83
CA ILE A 159 6.96 4.05 12.28
C ILE A 159 7.07 5.23 11.30
N LEU A 160 8.28 5.64 10.93
CA LEU A 160 8.48 6.78 10.01
C LEU A 160 8.08 6.44 8.57
N ALA A 161 8.33 5.21 8.12
CA ALA A 161 7.89 4.72 6.82
C ALA A 161 6.35 4.72 6.66
N HIS A 162 5.60 4.61 7.76
CA HIS A 162 4.13 4.63 7.72
C HIS A 162 3.51 5.98 8.08
N ALA A 163 4.02 6.65 9.11
CA ALA A 163 3.46 7.90 9.61
C ALA A 163 4.03 9.15 8.93
N GLY A 164 5.24 9.06 8.38
CA GLY A 164 5.90 10.11 7.61
C GLY A 164 5.56 10.10 6.11
N ALA A 165 4.94 9.04 5.62
CA ALA A 165 4.69 8.82 4.20
C ALA A 165 3.75 9.86 3.55
N GLU A 166 4.01 10.17 2.29
CA GLU A 166 3.23 11.12 1.51
C GLU A 166 2.06 10.42 0.80
N LYS A 167 0.83 10.69 1.23
CA LYS A 167 -0.38 10.17 0.57
C LYS A 167 -0.55 10.78 -0.82
N VAL A 168 -0.74 9.91 -1.82
CA VAL A 168 -0.83 10.25 -3.25
C VAL A 168 -2.09 9.66 -3.92
N ASN A 169 -3.08 9.30 -3.10
CA ASN A 169 -4.33 8.69 -3.54
C ASN A 169 -5.52 9.67 -3.50
N LEU A 170 -5.27 10.97 -3.66
CA LEU A 170 -6.33 11.97 -3.63
C LEU A 170 -7.17 11.91 -4.91
N HIS A 171 -8.49 11.96 -4.75
CA HIS A 171 -9.39 12.25 -5.87
C HIS A 171 -9.31 13.75 -6.15
N GLU A 172 -8.69 14.15 -7.26
CA GLU A 172 -8.49 15.56 -7.58
C GLU A 172 -9.52 16.13 -8.55
N GLY A 173 -10.31 15.27 -9.20
CA GLY A 173 -11.40 15.71 -10.05
C GLY A 173 -12.00 14.60 -10.90
N ASP A 174 -13.09 14.96 -11.55
CA ASP A 174 -13.76 14.20 -12.59
C ASP A 174 -13.72 15.06 -13.86
N GLU A 175 -13.36 14.47 -14.99
CA GLU A 175 -13.36 15.15 -16.28
C GLU A 175 -14.08 14.32 -17.32
N GLU A 176 -14.83 14.99 -18.19
CA GLU A 176 -15.47 14.33 -19.31
C GLU A 176 -14.40 13.82 -20.28
N ALA A 177 -14.46 12.54 -20.62
CA ALA A 177 -13.47 11.85 -21.45
C ALA A 177 -13.77 12.00 -22.94
N ASP A 178 -12.75 11.74 -23.77
CA ASP A 178 -12.86 11.77 -25.23
C ASP A 178 -13.64 10.58 -25.82
N PHE A 179 -14.01 9.60 -25.01
CA PHE A 179 -14.82 8.44 -25.40
C PHE A 179 -16.23 8.47 -24.79
N SER A 180 -17.18 7.81 -25.45
CA SER A 180 -18.56 7.67 -25.00
C SER A 180 -18.73 6.54 -23.99
N TRP A 181 -19.87 6.53 -23.30
CA TRP A 181 -20.28 5.43 -22.45
C TRP A 181 -20.32 4.11 -23.21
N GLU A 182 -20.80 4.10 -24.46
CA GLU A 182 -20.88 2.89 -25.27
C GLU A 182 -19.49 2.32 -25.58
N GLU A 183 -18.51 3.17 -25.88
CA GLU A 183 -17.11 2.78 -26.11
C GLU A 183 -16.49 2.20 -24.84
N TRP A 184 -16.64 2.87 -23.69
CA TRP A 184 -16.17 2.38 -22.41
C TRP A 184 -16.84 1.06 -21.99
N ALA A 185 -18.16 0.99 -22.10
CA ALA A 185 -18.94 -0.19 -21.73
C ALA A 185 -18.62 -1.41 -22.62
N ALA A 186 -18.19 -1.19 -23.86
CA ALA A 186 -17.75 -2.24 -24.76
C ALA A 186 -16.31 -2.71 -24.50
N SER A 187 -15.53 -1.96 -23.71
CA SER A 187 -14.14 -2.29 -23.42
C SER A 187 -14.01 -3.66 -22.73
N PRO A 188 -13.06 -4.51 -23.14
CA PRO A 188 -12.85 -5.83 -22.54
C PRO A 188 -12.38 -5.75 -21.08
N VAL A 189 -11.89 -4.59 -20.62
CA VAL A 189 -11.35 -4.41 -19.27
C VAL A 189 -12.31 -4.84 -18.16
N HIS A 190 -13.62 -4.61 -18.34
CA HIS A 190 -14.64 -4.99 -17.37
C HIS A 190 -14.71 -6.50 -17.17
N ARG A 191 -14.85 -7.24 -18.28
CA ARG A 191 -14.92 -8.70 -18.27
C ARG A 191 -13.61 -9.31 -17.79
N ASP A 192 -12.49 -8.84 -18.30
CA ASP A 192 -11.17 -9.42 -18.03
C ASP A 192 -10.78 -9.25 -16.55
N ILE A 193 -11.03 -8.06 -15.96
CA ILE A 193 -10.82 -7.84 -14.52
C ILE A 193 -11.76 -8.72 -13.67
N ALA A 194 -13.03 -8.85 -14.07
CA ALA A 194 -14.00 -9.67 -13.35
C ALA A 194 -13.63 -11.17 -13.38
N GLU A 195 -13.16 -11.68 -14.52
CA GLU A 195 -12.67 -13.05 -14.65
C GLU A 195 -11.41 -13.29 -13.82
N ALA A 196 -10.45 -12.36 -13.86
CA ALA A 196 -9.25 -12.39 -13.03
C ALA A 196 -9.57 -12.45 -11.54
N ALA A 197 -10.49 -11.59 -11.09
CA ALA A 197 -10.94 -11.54 -9.70
C ALA A 197 -11.52 -12.89 -9.23
N ARG A 198 -12.38 -13.51 -10.05
CA ARG A 198 -12.97 -14.82 -9.74
C ARG A 198 -11.93 -15.93 -9.73
N ALA A 199 -11.01 -15.95 -10.69
CA ALA A 199 -9.97 -16.98 -10.77
C ALA A 199 -9.01 -16.92 -9.59
N LEU A 200 -8.53 -15.73 -9.23
CA LEU A 200 -7.64 -15.53 -8.08
C LEU A 200 -8.36 -15.83 -6.76
N GLY A 201 -9.65 -15.49 -6.65
CA GLY A 201 -10.47 -15.84 -5.49
C GLY A 201 -10.69 -17.35 -5.35
N ALA A 202 -11.00 -18.04 -6.45
CA ALA A 202 -11.15 -19.49 -6.47
C ALA A 202 -9.84 -20.23 -6.11
N ALA A 203 -8.70 -19.64 -6.46
CA ALA A 203 -7.38 -20.14 -6.09
C ALA A 203 -6.96 -19.80 -4.64
N GLY A 204 -7.76 -19.02 -3.90
CA GLY A 204 -7.44 -18.60 -2.53
C GLY A 204 -6.29 -17.60 -2.42
N LEU A 205 -5.93 -16.93 -3.54
CA LEU A 205 -4.86 -15.93 -3.57
C LEU A 205 -5.32 -14.58 -3.03
N ILE A 206 -6.62 -14.32 -3.12
CA ILE A 206 -7.27 -13.13 -2.57
C ILE A 206 -8.54 -13.51 -1.80
N GLU A 207 -8.94 -12.64 -0.89
CA GLU A 207 -10.23 -12.72 -0.18
C GLU A 207 -11.16 -11.62 -0.71
N ASP A 208 -12.48 -11.86 -0.75
CA ASP A 208 -13.44 -10.85 -1.20
C ASP A 208 -13.48 -9.62 -0.29
N ALA A 209 -13.36 -9.87 1.03
CA ALA A 209 -13.20 -8.88 2.07
C ALA A 209 -12.51 -9.53 3.28
N VAL A 210 -11.85 -8.70 4.08
CA VAL A 210 -11.25 -9.13 5.35
C VAL A 210 -12.36 -9.48 6.35
N PRO A 211 -12.39 -10.70 6.92
CA PRO A 211 -13.42 -11.09 7.88
C PRO A 211 -13.14 -10.50 9.27
N LEU A 212 -13.49 -9.22 9.48
CA LEU A 212 -13.14 -8.45 10.68
C LEU A 212 -13.76 -9.01 11.96
N GLU A 213 -14.90 -9.68 11.88
CA GLU A 213 -15.62 -10.29 13.00
C GLU A 213 -14.81 -11.42 13.66
N LYS A 214 -13.78 -11.95 12.99
CA LYS A 214 -12.84 -12.91 13.60
C LYS A 214 -11.95 -12.27 14.68
N TYR A 215 -11.82 -10.94 14.67
CA TYR A 215 -10.78 -10.24 15.41
C TYR A 215 -11.30 -9.36 16.55
N GLY A 216 -12.56 -8.94 16.50
CA GLY A 216 -13.18 -8.05 17.50
C GLY A 216 -14.70 -8.18 17.55
N SER A 217 -15.31 -7.49 18.50
CA SER A 217 -16.76 -7.44 18.68
C SER A 217 -17.44 -6.75 17.49
N GLY A 218 -18.71 -7.08 17.25
CA GLY A 218 -19.49 -6.42 16.19
C GLY A 218 -19.66 -4.91 16.41
N GLU A 219 -19.59 -4.43 17.65
CA GLU A 219 -19.53 -2.99 17.95
C GLU A 219 -18.20 -2.39 17.48
N GLN A 220 -17.08 -2.98 17.86
CA GLN A 220 -15.75 -2.54 17.45
C GLN A 220 -15.57 -2.52 15.93
N VAL A 221 -16.03 -3.57 15.24
CA VAL A 221 -15.97 -3.64 13.76
C VAL A 221 -16.72 -2.47 13.13
N ARG A 222 -17.96 -2.21 13.57
CA ARG A 222 -18.78 -1.10 13.06
C ARG A 222 -18.14 0.26 13.34
N GLU A 223 -17.60 0.46 14.53
CA GLU A 223 -16.92 1.72 14.88
C GLU A 223 -15.68 1.95 14.00
N VAL A 224 -14.81 0.95 13.84
CA VAL A 224 -13.60 1.06 13.01
C VAL A 224 -13.96 1.33 11.55
N LEU A 225 -14.90 0.57 10.98
CA LEU A 225 -15.37 0.77 9.61
C LEU A 225 -16.01 2.15 9.40
N GLY A 226 -16.81 2.62 10.36
CA GLY A 226 -17.41 3.95 10.35
C GLY A 226 -16.35 5.06 10.37
N PHE A 227 -15.28 4.90 11.16
CA PHE A 227 -14.18 5.88 11.22
C PHE A 227 -13.29 5.89 9.97
N LEU A 228 -13.15 4.75 9.30
CA LEU A 228 -12.48 4.63 8.01
C LEU A 228 -13.39 5.08 6.84
N ASN A 229 -14.67 5.32 7.11
CA ASN A 229 -15.71 5.58 6.11
C ASN A 229 -15.75 4.49 5.02
N ARG A 230 -15.72 3.21 5.45
CA ARG A 230 -15.73 2.04 4.56
C ARG A 230 -16.81 1.06 4.97
N ALA A 231 -17.41 0.39 4.00
CA ALA A 231 -18.36 -0.71 4.26
C ALA A 231 -17.64 -2.03 4.60
N ALA A 232 -16.43 -2.23 4.06
CA ALA A 232 -15.58 -3.39 4.32
C ALA A 232 -14.12 -3.02 4.01
N LEU A 233 -13.19 -3.84 4.52
CA LEU A 233 -11.79 -3.82 4.10
C LEU A 233 -11.56 -4.93 3.07
N GLY A 234 -10.78 -4.64 2.05
CA GLY A 234 -10.32 -5.62 1.07
C GLY A 234 -8.86 -5.35 0.76
N GLU A 235 -8.16 -6.41 0.40
CA GLU A 235 -6.73 -6.40 0.09
C GLU A 235 -6.53 -6.70 -1.40
N GLY A 236 -5.50 -6.08 -1.97
CA GLY A 236 -5.20 -6.16 -3.38
C GLY A 236 -6.07 -5.29 -4.29
N MET A 237 -5.63 -5.22 -5.53
CA MET A 237 -6.18 -4.37 -6.58
C MET A 237 -5.86 -4.96 -7.95
N ARG A 238 -6.70 -4.62 -8.92
CA ARG A 238 -6.53 -4.98 -10.33
C ARG A 238 -6.69 -3.74 -11.17
N SER A 239 -5.80 -3.57 -12.14
CA SER A 239 -6.03 -2.62 -13.22
C SER A 239 -5.72 -3.20 -14.59
N GLN A 240 -6.39 -2.68 -15.61
CA GLN A 240 -6.11 -2.96 -17.01
C GLN A 240 -6.02 -1.63 -17.75
N LEU A 241 -5.08 -1.51 -18.67
CA LEU A 241 -5.06 -0.43 -19.63
C LEU A 241 -5.83 -0.85 -20.88
N ASP A 242 -6.77 -0.02 -21.30
CA ASP A 242 -7.33 -0.07 -22.65
C ASP A 242 -6.49 0.89 -23.53
N PRO A 243 -5.65 0.38 -24.45
CA PRO A 243 -4.76 1.22 -25.25
C PRO A 243 -5.51 2.04 -26.30
N ASP A 244 -6.66 1.55 -26.79
CA ASP A 244 -7.45 2.24 -27.81
C ASP A 244 -8.15 3.46 -27.20
N LEU A 245 -8.70 3.29 -25.99
CA LEU A 245 -9.32 4.37 -25.21
C LEU A 245 -8.30 5.18 -24.39
N ARG A 246 -7.04 4.73 -24.31
CA ARG A 246 -5.94 5.29 -23.50
C ARG A 246 -6.31 5.50 -22.02
N VAL A 247 -7.12 4.60 -21.48
CA VAL A 247 -7.66 4.71 -20.11
C VAL A 247 -7.35 3.46 -19.30
N MET A 248 -6.99 3.66 -18.04
CA MET A 248 -6.85 2.58 -17.08
C MET A 248 -8.19 2.31 -16.39
N GLY A 249 -8.71 1.10 -16.50
CA GLY A 249 -9.75 0.59 -15.62
C GLY A 249 -9.15 0.03 -14.34
N VAL A 250 -9.64 0.45 -13.17
CA VAL A 250 -9.15 -0.03 -11.86
C VAL A 250 -10.30 -0.45 -10.94
N THR A 251 -10.11 -1.53 -10.17
CA THR A 251 -11.11 -1.96 -9.17
C THR A 251 -11.33 -0.94 -8.07
N THR A 252 -12.53 -0.91 -7.50
CA THR A 252 -12.87 -0.03 -6.36
C THR A 252 -12.16 -0.40 -5.05
N THR A 253 -12.07 0.57 -4.13
CA THR A 253 -11.57 0.36 -2.76
C THR A 253 -12.61 -0.33 -1.87
N GLY A 254 -12.14 -1.04 -0.83
CA GLY A 254 -13.00 -1.78 0.11
C GLY A 254 -13.17 -3.26 -0.26
N GLY A 255 -14.25 -3.90 0.17
CA GLY A 255 -14.56 -5.30 -0.17
C GLY A 255 -15.01 -5.48 -1.63
N GLY A 256 -15.49 -6.68 -1.98
CA GLY A 256 -15.90 -7.02 -3.35
C GLY A 256 -14.72 -7.34 -4.28
N LYS A 257 -13.59 -7.80 -3.72
CA LYS A 257 -12.35 -8.05 -4.46
C LYS A 257 -12.40 -9.28 -5.35
N VAL A 258 -13.29 -10.23 -5.05
CA VAL A 258 -13.53 -11.45 -5.83
C VAL A 258 -14.80 -11.27 -6.68
N ASN A 259 -15.84 -10.70 -6.08
CA ASN A 259 -17.15 -10.52 -6.71
C ASN A 259 -17.23 -9.21 -7.51
N VAL A 260 -16.27 -9.02 -8.43
CA VAL A 260 -16.28 -7.90 -9.37
C VAL A 260 -17.29 -8.18 -10.48
N SER A 261 -18.23 -7.26 -10.69
CA SER A 261 -19.22 -7.39 -11.76
C SER A 261 -18.58 -7.11 -13.12
N PRO A 262 -18.85 -7.93 -14.14
CA PRO A 262 -18.45 -7.62 -15.51
C PRO A 262 -19.38 -6.60 -16.18
N ASP A 263 -20.53 -6.27 -15.57
CA ASP A 263 -21.44 -5.26 -16.11
C ASP A 263 -20.89 -3.85 -15.81
N PRO A 264 -20.58 -3.04 -16.83
CA PRO A 264 -20.12 -1.66 -16.64
C PRO A 264 -21.09 -0.81 -15.81
N ALA A 265 -22.40 -1.10 -15.88
CA ALA A 265 -23.43 -0.35 -15.16
C ALA A 265 -23.34 -0.49 -13.63
N ASP A 266 -22.63 -1.50 -13.12
CA ASP A 266 -22.39 -1.67 -11.69
C ASP A 266 -21.26 -0.77 -11.16
N GLY A 267 -20.44 -0.19 -12.04
CA GLY A 267 -19.41 0.79 -11.67
C GLY A 267 -18.26 0.19 -10.83
N HIS A 268 -18.02 -1.12 -10.90
CA HIS A 268 -16.96 -1.80 -10.14
C HIS A 268 -15.55 -1.56 -10.70
N VAL A 269 -15.45 -1.12 -11.96
CA VAL A 269 -14.20 -0.74 -12.64
C VAL A 269 -14.27 0.75 -12.94
N VAL A 270 -13.36 1.51 -12.33
CA VAL A 270 -13.31 2.98 -12.40
C VAL A 270 -12.33 3.39 -13.50
N PRO A 271 -12.73 4.24 -14.46
CA PRO A 271 -11.84 4.76 -15.50
C PRO A 271 -10.97 5.91 -14.96
N ILE A 272 -9.66 5.80 -15.16
CA ILE A 272 -8.66 6.82 -14.83
C ILE A 272 -7.78 7.02 -16.06
N ALA A 273 -7.70 8.25 -16.57
CA ALA A 273 -6.83 8.58 -17.70
C ALA A 273 -5.58 9.37 -17.26
N GLN A 274 -5.67 10.11 -16.16
CA GLN A 274 -4.62 11.05 -15.76
C GLN A 274 -4.24 10.92 -14.29
N LEU A 275 -2.97 11.21 -14.04
CA LEU A 275 -2.38 11.36 -12.72
C LEU A 275 -2.02 12.81 -12.48
N THR A 276 -2.05 13.20 -11.21
CA THR A 276 -1.49 14.46 -10.73
C THR A 276 -0.32 14.17 -9.79
N TRP A 277 0.33 15.20 -9.25
CA TRP A 277 1.40 14.97 -8.26
C TRP A 277 0.90 14.26 -6.99
N ARG A 278 -0.39 14.39 -6.64
CA ARG A 278 -0.92 13.91 -5.36
C ARG A 278 -2.08 12.93 -5.49
N GLY A 279 -2.46 12.59 -6.71
CA GLY A 279 -3.72 11.91 -6.93
C GLY A 279 -4.00 11.54 -8.38
N TYR A 280 -5.27 11.34 -8.65
CA TYR A 280 -5.78 10.93 -9.95
C TYR A 280 -7.00 11.75 -10.34
N VAL A 281 -7.24 11.80 -11.66
CA VAL A 281 -8.45 12.35 -12.27
C VAL A 281 -9.21 11.22 -12.94
N ARG A 282 -10.51 11.09 -12.62
CA ARG A 282 -11.37 10.08 -13.25
C ARG A 282 -11.79 10.58 -14.64
N ALA A 283 -11.69 9.69 -15.62
CA ALA A 283 -12.12 9.96 -16.99
C ALA A 283 -13.57 9.51 -17.16
N ILE A 284 -14.52 10.42 -16.98
CA ILE A 284 -15.95 10.14 -17.03
C ILE A 284 -16.40 10.04 -18.51
N PRO A 285 -16.85 8.87 -18.99
CA PRO A 285 -17.31 8.72 -20.36
C PRO A 285 -18.47 9.69 -20.69
N ARG A 286 -18.53 10.21 -21.92
CA ARG A 286 -19.68 11.02 -22.35
C ARG A 286 -20.98 10.22 -22.26
N GLY A 287 -22.00 10.81 -21.63
CA GLY A 287 -23.28 10.14 -21.43
C GLY A 287 -23.26 9.04 -20.35
N CYS A 288 -22.24 8.98 -19.50
CA CYS A 288 -22.12 7.99 -18.42
C CYS A 288 -23.38 7.98 -17.53
N PRO A 289 -24.11 6.85 -17.44
CA PRO A 289 -25.34 6.76 -16.65
C PRO A 289 -25.09 6.39 -15.19
N VAL A 290 -23.82 6.17 -14.80
CA VAL A 290 -23.44 5.67 -13.48
C VAL A 290 -22.52 6.62 -12.74
N SER A 291 -22.53 6.50 -11.41
CA SER A 291 -21.59 7.17 -10.52
C SER A 291 -20.58 6.16 -9.99
N TYR A 292 -19.29 6.46 -10.13
CA TYR A 292 -18.23 5.59 -9.65
C TYR A 292 -17.96 5.77 -8.15
N ARG A 293 -17.68 4.66 -7.47
CA ARG A 293 -17.06 4.67 -6.15
C ARG A 293 -15.60 5.12 -6.25
N ALA A 294 -14.96 5.34 -5.11
CA ALA A 294 -13.52 5.58 -5.09
C ALA A 294 -12.77 4.35 -5.65
N PRO A 295 -11.78 4.55 -6.54
CA PRO A 295 -10.88 3.49 -6.96
C PRO A 295 -10.05 3.00 -5.77
N SER A 296 -9.35 1.88 -5.96
CA SER A 296 -8.41 1.40 -4.96
C SER A 296 -7.33 2.46 -4.61
N VAL A 297 -6.71 2.32 -3.44
CA VAL A 297 -5.71 3.29 -2.97
C VAL A 297 -4.40 3.21 -3.77
N GLU A 298 -4.18 2.11 -4.46
CA GLU A 298 -3.05 1.79 -5.35
C GLU A 298 -3.27 2.29 -6.80
N ALA A 299 -4.33 3.05 -7.07
CA ALA A 299 -4.64 3.52 -8.43
C ALA A 299 -3.52 4.39 -9.02
N HIS A 300 -2.91 5.27 -8.21
CA HIS A 300 -1.81 6.14 -8.65
C HIS A 300 -0.56 5.33 -9.00
N GLU A 301 -0.16 4.42 -8.10
CA GLU A 301 0.90 3.42 -8.30
C GLU A 301 0.81 2.74 -9.67
N ASN A 302 -0.36 2.21 -10.02
CA ASN A 302 -0.53 1.52 -11.30
C ASN A 302 -0.51 2.45 -12.51
N GLY A 303 -1.07 3.64 -12.38
CA GLY A 303 -0.95 4.65 -13.44
C GLY A 303 0.53 4.98 -13.72
N LEU A 304 1.36 5.09 -12.67
CA LEU A 304 2.81 5.33 -12.83
C LEU A 304 3.52 4.14 -13.47
N VAL A 305 3.11 2.91 -13.18
CA VAL A 305 3.66 1.71 -13.85
C VAL A 305 3.39 1.75 -15.35
N TYR A 306 2.16 2.06 -15.77
CA TYR A 306 1.83 2.18 -17.19
C TYR A 306 2.57 3.34 -17.86
N LEU A 307 2.61 4.51 -17.22
CA LEU A 307 3.34 5.68 -17.71
C LEU A 307 4.85 5.39 -17.86
N ALA A 308 5.47 4.81 -16.83
CA ALA A 308 6.89 4.43 -16.87
C ALA A 308 7.15 3.45 -18.02
N GLY A 309 6.29 2.44 -18.19
CA GLY A 309 6.39 1.50 -19.30
C GLY A 309 6.30 2.19 -20.67
N ALA A 310 5.35 3.10 -20.85
CA ALA A 310 5.17 3.86 -22.10
C ALA A 310 6.38 4.74 -22.41
N LEU A 311 6.92 5.44 -21.41
CA LEU A 311 8.09 6.30 -21.57
C LEU A 311 9.37 5.52 -21.90
N ILE A 312 9.57 4.35 -21.27
CA ILE A 312 10.69 3.46 -21.61
C ILE A 312 10.54 2.98 -23.05
N ASN A 313 9.34 2.54 -23.43
CA ASN A 313 9.08 2.02 -24.77
C ASN A 313 9.32 3.10 -25.86
N ALA A 314 8.90 4.33 -25.60
CA ALA A 314 9.17 5.50 -26.43
C ALA A 314 10.64 5.95 -26.39
N GLY A 315 11.44 5.47 -25.42
CA GLY A 315 12.84 5.84 -25.29
C GLY A 315 13.08 7.21 -24.67
N VAL A 316 12.10 7.75 -23.94
CA VAL A 316 12.17 9.03 -23.24
C VAL A 316 12.95 8.91 -21.93
N VAL A 317 12.83 7.76 -21.27
CA VAL A 317 13.52 7.42 -20.01
C VAL A 317 14.19 6.06 -20.16
N ASP A 318 15.31 5.84 -19.47
CA ASP A 318 16.10 4.60 -19.54
C ASP A 318 16.40 3.98 -18.16
N GLY A 319 15.98 4.64 -17.09
CA GLY A 319 16.19 4.19 -15.72
C GLY A 319 15.36 4.95 -14.69
N PHE A 320 15.39 4.47 -13.46
CA PHE A 320 14.59 5.02 -12.35
C PHE A 320 14.82 6.51 -12.11
N ASP A 321 16.07 6.97 -12.02
CA ASP A 321 16.37 8.39 -11.79
C ASP A 321 15.94 9.27 -12.98
N SER A 322 16.12 8.81 -14.21
CA SER A 322 15.65 9.52 -15.41
C SER A 322 14.12 9.68 -15.42
N PHE A 323 13.39 8.65 -14.97
CA PHE A 323 11.93 8.71 -14.82
C PHE A 323 11.51 9.70 -13.73
N LEU A 324 12.20 9.72 -12.58
CA LEU A 324 11.93 10.71 -11.54
C LEU A 324 12.23 12.14 -11.99
N ASN A 325 13.31 12.35 -12.75
CA ASN A 325 13.65 13.64 -13.31
C ASN A 325 12.58 14.09 -14.32
N PHE A 326 12.10 13.17 -15.17
CA PHE A 326 10.98 13.43 -16.07
C PHE A 326 9.72 13.86 -15.29
N LEU A 327 9.32 13.12 -14.25
CA LEU A 327 8.15 13.47 -13.44
C LEU A 327 8.29 14.86 -12.79
N ARG A 328 9.46 15.16 -12.22
CA ARG A 328 9.74 16.47 -11.61
C ARG A 328 9.67 17.60 -12.64
N ASP A 329 10.27 17.39 -13.81
CA ASP A 329 10.24 18.39 -14.88
C ASP A 329 8.82 18.62 -15.38
N HIS A 330 8.09 17.55 -15.65
CA HIS A 330 6.69 17.61 -16.09
C HIS A 330 5.82 18.32 -15.08
N PHE A 331 5.84 17.90 -13.81
CA PHE A 331 5.02 18.49 -12.76
C PHE A 331 5.46 19.90 -12.33
N SER A 332 6.63 20.38 -12.77
CA SER A 332 7.01 21.78 -12.59
C SER A 332 6.33 22.73 -13.58
N ARG A 333 5.75 22.18 -14.67
CA ARG A 333 5.14 22.94 -15.79
C ARG A 333 3.66 22.60 -16.00
N HIS A 334 3.24 21.43 -15.57
CA HIS A 334 1.92 20.88 -15.80
C HIS A 334 1.39 20.29 -14.49
N ASP A 335 0.09 20.42 -14.24
CA ASP A 335 -0.49 19.85 -13.01
C ASP A 335 -0.82 18.36 -13.14
N ARG A 336 -0.82 17.84 -14.37
CA ARG A 336 -1.35 16.51 -14.72
C ARG A 336 -0.58 15.86 -15.84
N ILE A 337 -0.63 14.53 -15.89
CA ILE A 337 -0.03 13.70 -16.93
C ILE A 337 -0.96 12.53 -17.28
N ASP A 338 -1.04 12.20 -18.56
CA ASP A 338 -1.79 11.03 -19.01
C ASP A 338 -1.06 9.74 -18.61
N ILE A 339 -1.82 8.72 -18.23
CA ILE A 339 -1.30 7.38 -17.93
C ILE A 339 -0.67 6.76 -19.18
N LEU A 340 -1.25 7.03 -20.35
CA LEU A 340 -0.70 6.67 -21.66
C LEU A 340 -0.64 7.92 -22.57
N PRO A 341 0.46 8.70 -22.53
CA PRO A 341 0.60 9.95 -23.29
C PRO A 341 0.45 9.74 -24.79
N GLU A 342 -0.24 10.65 -25.49
CA GLU A 342 -0.52 10.55 -26.93
C GLU A 342 0.70 10.13 -27.78
N GLY A 343 0.48 9.21 -28.73
CA GLY A 343 1.54 8.70 -29.61
C GLY A 343 2.51 7.70 -28.97
N MET A 344 2.36 7.39 -27.67
CA MET A 344 3.13 6.34 -27.00
C MET A 344 2.37 5.01 -26.97
N GLU A 345 3.13 3.93 -26.99
CA GLU A 345 2.67 2.54 -26.89
C GLU A 345 2.97 1.96 -25.50
N PRO A 346 2.02 1.26 -24.87
CA PRO A 346 2.22 0.70 -23.55
C PRO A 346 3.18 -0.50 -23.54
N LYS A 347 3.84 -0.71 -22.40
CA LYS A 347 4.66 -1.91 -22.15
C LYS A 347 3.89 -3.03 -21.45
N ALA A 348 2.96 -2.64 -20.60
CA ALA A 348 2.10 -3.50 -19.80
C ALA A 348 0.64 -3.18 -20.10
N LEU A 349 -0.21 -4.20 -20.13
CA LEU A 349 -1.65 -4.04 -20.29
C LEU A 349 -2.41 -4.43 -19.02
N ALA A 350 -1.85 -5.29 -18.19
CA ALA A 350 -2.47 -5.74 -16.95
C ALA A 350 -1.49 -5.65 -15.78
N VAL A 351 -2.02 -5.21 -14.63
CA VAL A 351 -1.32 -5.17 -13.35
C VAL A 351 -2.21 -5.80 -12.28
N GLU A 352 -1.64 -6.75 -11.53
CA GLU A 352 -2.24 -7.40 -10.37
C GLU A 352 -1.40 -7.06 -9.13
N HIS A 353 -2.02 -6.44 -8.13
CA HIS A 353 -1.41 -6.15 -6.84
C HIS A 353 -2.08 -7.05 -5.80
N PHE A 354 -1.31 -7.86 -5.08
CA PHE A 354 -1.86 -8.70 -4.01
C PHE A 354 -0.82 -9.03 -2.91
N HIS A 355 -1.33 -9.26 -1.69
CA HIS A 355 -0.53 -9.45 -0.48
C HIS A 355 -0.15 -10.94 -0.28
N ARG A 356 0.53 -11.49 -1.30
CA ARG A 356 1.21 -12.80 -1.29
C ARG A 356 2.57 -12.64 -1.96
N GLN A 357 3.44 -13.62 -1.79
CA GLN A 357 4.71 -13.67 -2.50
C GLN A 357 4.98 -15.09 -3.03
N PRO A 358 5.74 -15.24 -4.13
CA PRO A 358 6.17 -16.55 -4.60
C PRO A 358 7.02 -17.23 -3.53
N LYS A 359 6.71 -18.47 -3.20
CA LYS A 359 7.55 -19.29 -2.33
C LYS A 359 8.91 -19.51 -3.00
N ALA A 360 9.98 -19.54 -2.22
CA ALA A 360 11.31 -19.85 -2.73
C ALA A 360 11.32 -21.20 -3.47
N GLY A 361 11.73 -21.19 -4.75
CA GLY A 361 11.69 -22.38 -5.62
C GLY A 361 10.30 -22.82 -6.07
N GLY A 362 9.25 -22.05 -5.77
CA GLY A 362 7.85 -22.35 -6.07
C GLY A 362 7.39 -21.98 -7.49
N ILE A 363 8.28 -21.43 -8.32
CA ILE A 363 7.98 -21.04 -9.71
C ILE A 363 8.30 -22.20 -10.63
N ARG A 364 7.27 -22.75 -11.30
CA ARG A 364 7.40 -23.93 -12.18
C ARG A 364 8.05 -23.60 -13.52
N GLU A 365 7.87 -22.38 -14.02
CA GLU A 365 8.34 -21.94 -15.34
C GLU A 365 9.18 -20.65 -15.23
N PRO A 366 10.40 -20.72 -14.66
CA PRO A 366 11.23 -19.54 -14.39
C PRO A 366 11.66 -18.78 -15.65
N GLY A 367 11.62 -19.41 -16.84
CA GLY A 367 11.95 -18.74 -18.10
C GLY A 367 10.90 -17.72 -18.56
N ARG A 368 9.65 -17.82 -18.09
CA ARG A 368 8.53 -16.94 -18.46
C ARG A 368 8.33 -15.76 -17.50
N VAL A 369 9.07 -15.75 -16.40
CA VAL A 369 8.94 -14.75 -15.35
C VAL A 369 10.29 -14.15 -15.00
N GLU A 370 10.29 -12.87 -14.67
CA GLU A 370 11.43 -12.19 -14.06
C GLU A 370 10.97 -11.64 -12.72
N VAL A 371 11.57 -12.16 -11.65
CA VAL A 371 11.28 -11.74 -10.27
C VAL A 371 12.30 -10.70 -9.87
N VAL A 372 11.83 -9.56 -9.40
CA VAL A 372 12.68 -8.43 -9.02
C VAL A 372 12.36 -7.92 -7.63
N HIS A 373 13.35 -7.27 -7.03
CA HIS A 373 13.29 -6.66 -5.71
C HIS A 373 13.70 -5.19 -5.81
N PRO A 374 13.20 -4.34 -4.90
CA PRO A 374 13.61 -2.94 -4.82
C PRO A 374 15.12 -2.75 -4.68
N ASP A 375 15.61 -1.59 -5.13
CA ASP A 375 17.02 -1.21 -4.97
C ASP A 375 17.32 -0.92 -3.49
N HIS A 376 17.98 -1.86 -2.82
CA HIS A 376 18.33 -1.77 -1.39
C HIS A 376 19.31 -0.64 -1.05
N GLU A 377 20.02 -0.09 -2.04
CA GLU A 377 20.84 1.11 -1.82
C GLU A 377 19.99 2.39 -1.74
N ARG A 378 18.73 2.34 -2.18
CA ARG A 378 17.79 3.46 -2.18
C ARG A 378 16.71 3.32 -1.13
N PHE A 379 16.23 2.12 -0.89
CA PHE A 379 15.17 1.82 0.05
C PHE A 379 15.64 0.81 1.09
N PRO A 380 15.43 1.06 2.38
CA PRO A 380 15.67 0.05 3.39
C PRO A 380 14.65 -1.08 3.27
N GLU A 381 15.01 -2.21 3.86
CA GLU A 381 14.19 -3.43 3.94
C GLU A 381 13.00 -3.30 4.93
N VAL A 382 12.09 -2.37 4.64
CA VAL A 382 10.87 -2.10 5.43
C VAL A 382 9.64 -2.02 4.53
N ASP A 383 8.47 -2.22 5.13
CA ASP A 383 7.20 -2.10 4.42
C ASP A 383 6.72 -0.65 4.38
N PHE A 384 6.20 -0.24 3.23
CA PHE A 384 5.50 1.03 3.03
C PHE A 384 4.00 0.77 2.85
N PRO A 385 3.11 1.66 3.35
CA PRO A 385 1.67 1.49 3.20
C PRO A 385 1.20 1.76 1.76
N CYS A 386 0.16 1.07 1.29
CA CYS A 386 -0.42 1.33 -0.04
C CYS A 386 -0.90 2.78 -0.20
N GLY A 387 -0.80 3.32 -1.42
CA GLY A 387 -1.33 4.65 -1.77
C GLY A 387 -0.51 5.81 -1.22
N VAL A 388 0.79 5.57 -0.96
CA VAL A 388 1.76 6.61 -0.61
C VAL A 388 2.90 6.63 -1.63
N ARG A 389 3.52 7.80 -1.81
CA ARG A 389 4.61 8.02 -2.78
C ARG A 389 5.73 7.02 -2.60
N GLU A 390 6.13 6.76 -1.36
CA GLU A 390 7.22 5.85 -1.04
C GLU A 390 6.96 4.42 -1.54
N ALA A 391 5.73 3.92 -1.46
CA ALA A 391 5.38 2.60 -1.98
C ALA A 391 5.48 2.54 -3.51
N GLU A 392 5.01 3.59 -4.20
CA GLU A 392 5.11 3.70 -5.66
C GLU A 392 6.57 3.71 -6.14
N LEU A 393 7.40 4.52 -5.47
CA LEU A 393 8.81 4.64 -5.80
C LEU A 393 9.57 3.36 -5.46
N HIS A 394 9.18 2.67 -4.39
CA HIS A 394 9.72 1.36 -4.02
C HIS A 394 9.42 0.32 -5.10
N LEU A 395 8.16 0.24 -5.57
CA LEU A 395 7.76 -0.62 -6.69
C LEU A 395 8.53 -0.28 -7.96
N LEU A 396 8.52 0.99 -8.38
CA LEU A 396 9.20 1.43 -9.58
C LEU A 396 10.70 1.09 -9.52
N SER A 397 11.34 1.29 -8.36
CA SER A 397 12.76 0.94 -8.19
C SER A 397 13.02 -0.55 -8.43
N ALA A 398 12.08 -1.43 -8.07
CA ALA A 398 12.15 -2.86 -8.36
C ALA A 398 11.96 -3.13 -9.85
N LEU A 399 10.94 -2.52 -10.48
CA LEU A 399 10.66 -2.69 -11.91
C LEU A 399 11.84 -2.26 -12.77
N PHE A 400 12.51 -1.17 -12.43
CA PHE A 400 13.71 -0.71 -13.14
C PHE A 400 14.94 -1.62 -12.91
N GLN A 401 14.94 -2.57 -11.97
CA GLN A 401 15.96 -3.61 -11.93
C GLN A 401 15.78 -4.64 -13.05
N ALA A 402 14.54 -4.84 -13.52
CA ALA A 402 14.25 -5.84 -14.54
C ALA A 402 14.80 -5.45 -15.91
N GLU A 403 15.50 -6.38 -16.56
CA GLU A 403 16.00 -6.21 -17.92
C GLU A 403 14.85 -6.10 -18.92
N SER A 404 13.84 -6.97 -18.79
CA SER A 404 12.68 -6.93 -19.68
C SER A 404 11.86 -5.64 -19.53
N PHE A 405 11.88 -5.00 -18.35
CA PHE A 405 11.23 -3.69 -18.16
C PHE A 405 12.02 -2.54 -18.78
N ARG A 406 13.36 -2.52 -18.65
CA ARG A 406 14.21 -1.45 -19.18
C ARG A 406 14.41 -1.50 -20.70
N THR A 407 14.27 -2.68 -21.30
CA THR A 407 14.45 -2.85 -22.75
C THR A 407 13.23 -2.36 -23.52
N ARG A 408 13.41 -1.57 -24.59
CA ARG A 408 12.30 -1.10 -25.44
C ARG A 408 11.51 -2.28 -26.04
N GLY A 409 10.23 -2.06 -26.31
CA GLY A 409 9.29 -3.08 -26.78
C GLY A 409 8.32 -3.55 -25.69
N GLN A 410 7.30 -4.30 -26.09
CA GLN A 410 6.33 -4.90 -25.18
C GLN A 410 7.01 -5.86 -24.18
N LEU A 411 6.42 -6.03 -22.99
CA LEU A 411 6.92 -7.02 -22.03
C LEU A 411 6.67 -8.44 -22.55
N ASP A 412 7.77 -9.16 -22.80
CA ASP A 412 7.80 -10.55 -23.28
C ASP A 412 7.74 -11.58 -22.13
N LYS A 413 7.96 -11.12 -20.90
CA LYS A 413 7.87 -11.91 -19.65
C LYS A 413 6.85 -11.31 -18.70
N ILE A 414 6.35 -12.16 -17.81
CA ILE A 414 5.63 -11.70 -16.63
C ILE A 414 6.67 -11.15 -15.65
N LEU A 415 6.48 -9.92 -15.19
CA LEU A 415 7.31 -9.34 -14.15
C LEU A 415 6.60 -9.50 -12.82
N ILE A 416 7.33 -9.92 -11.78
CA ILE A 416 6.84 -9.97 -10.41
C ILE A 416 7.80 -9.17 -9.53
N ALA A 417 7.36 -8.00 -9.09
CA ALA A 417 8.08 -7.20 -8.11
C ALA A 417 7.66 -7.62 -6.69
N ILE A 418 8.60 -8.16 -5.91
CA ILE A 418 8.38 -8.53 -4.51
C ILE A 418 8.73 -7.33 -3.63
N LEU A 419 7.73 -6.82 -2.89
CA LEU A 419 7.85 -5.64 -2.05
C LEU A 419 7.99 -6.06 -0.57
N PRO A 420 9.10 -5.70 0.10
CA PRO A 420 9.35 -6.01 1.49
C PRO A 420 8.16 -5.84 2.42
N GLY A 421 7.71 -6.94 3.01
CA GLY A 421 6.63 -6.97 3.99
C GLY A 421 5.25 -6.56 3.46
N HIS A 422 5.06 -6.34 2.16
CA HIS A 422 3.82 -5.83 1.55
C HIS A 422 3.14 -6.83 0.62
N GLY A 423 3.92 -7.62 -0.13
CA GLY A 423 3.40 -8.59 -1.10
C GLY A 423 4.11 -8.48 -2.43
N CYS A 424 3.37 -8.64 -3.53
CA CYS A 424 3.92 -8.46 -4.85
C CYS A 424 2.98 -7.74 -5.81
N VAL A 425 3.58 -7.12 -6.81
CA VAL A 425 2.91 -6.58 -7.99
C VAL A 425 3.36 -7.38 -9.20
N ALA A 426 2.41 -7.98 -9.91
CA ALA A 426 2.65 -8.70 -11.14
C ALA A 426 2.13 -7.90 -12.33
N LEU A 427 2.93 -7.76 -13.39
CA LEU A 427 2.53 -7.08 -14.63
C LEU A 427 2.91 -7.87 -15.86
N TYR A 428 2.12 -7.69 -16.92
CA TYR A 428 2.34 -8.35 -18.20
C TYR A 428 1.89 -7.48 -19.37
N GLY A 429 2.62 -7.60 -20.48
CA GLY A 429 2.31 -6.92 -21.75
C GLY A 429 1.24 -7.62 -22.58
N GLY A 430 1.06 -8.94 -22.41
CA GLY A 430 0.11 -9.74 -23.18
C GLY A 430 -1.29 -9.85 -22.56
N PRO A 431 -2.12 -10.80 -23.04
CA PRO A 431 -3.49 -10.99 -22.55
C PRO A 431 -3.54 -11.27 -21.04
N ARG A 432 -4.46 -10.60 -20.33
CA ARG A 432 -4.64 -10.78 -18.86
C ARG A 432 -4.84 -12.25 -18.48
N ARG A 433 -5.57 -13.01 -19.30
CA ARG A 433 -5.82 -14.44 -19.04
C ARG A 433 -4.53 -15.26 -18.89
N GLU A 434 -3.48 -14.95 -19.66
CA GLU A 434 -2.19 -15.62 -19.55
C GLU A 434 -1.47 -15.26 -18.25
N LEU A 435 -1.53 -13.98 -17.84
CA LEU A 435 -1.01 -13.55 -16.55
C LEU A 435 -1.71 -14.31 -15.42
N ILE A 436 -3.04 -14.35 -15.41
CA ILE A 436 -3.82 -15.02 -14.36
C ILE A 436 -3.59 -16.52 -14.34
N ASP A 437 -3.55 -17.17 -15.50
CA ASP A 437 -3.21 -18.59 -15.60
C ASP A 437 -1.83 -18.87 -14.99
N PHE A 438 -0.83 -18.06 -15.31
CA PHE A 438 0.50 -18.18 -14.74
C PHE A 438 0.50 -18.03 -13.21
N LEU A 439 -0.13 -16.97 -12.71
CA LEU A 439 -0.22 -16.72 -11.27
C LEU A 439 -0.94 -17.87 -10.54
N VAL A 440 -2.01 -18.42 -11.09
CA VAL A 440 -2.79 -19.47 -10.43
C VAL A 440 -2.14 -20.85 -10.53
N ASN A 441 -1.59 -21.21 -11.70
CA ASN A 441 -1.21 -22.59 -12.00
C ASN A 441 0.31 -22.85 -11.99
N HIS A 442 1.14 -21.80 -12.04
CA HIS A 442 2.59 -21.93 -12.22
C HIS A 442 3.43 -21.38 -11.06
N ILE A 443 2.79 -20.83 -10.02
CA ILE A 443 3.45 -20.30 -8.83
C ILE A 443 2.84 -20.92 -7.57
N GLU A 444 3.68 -21.48 -6.72
CA GLU A 444 3.33 -21.75 -5.33
C GLU A 444 3.46 -20.46 -4.51
N TRP A 445 2.36 -20.03 -3.91
CA TRP A 445 2.29 -18.82 -3.12
C TRP A 445 2.41 -19.13 -1.63
N GLU A 446 2.96 -18.18 -0.90
CA GLU A 446 2.90 -18.15 0.55
C GLU A 446 2.33 -16.82 1.04
N GLU A 447 1.81 -16.81 2.26
CA GLU A 447 1.55 -15.56 2.97
C GLU A 447 2.84 -14.74 3.01
N VAL A 448 2.72 -13.42 3.02
CA VAL A 448 3.86 -12.52 3.19
C VAL A 448 4.51 -12.80 4.54
N ARG A 449 5.48 -13.70 4.54
CA ARG A 449 6.40 -13.94 5.65
C ARG A 449 7.76 -13.44 5.17
N ARG A 450 8.25 -12.42 5.89
CA ARG A 450 9.62 -11.87 5.85
C ARG A 450 9.87 -10.79 4.79
N VAL A 451 10.08 -9.57 5.29
CA VAL A 451 11.41 -8.92 5.24
C VAL A 451 11.82 -8.47 6.63
#